data_AF-A0A8J7W917-F1
#
_entry.id   AF-A0A8J7W917-F1
#
_cell.length_a   1.000
_cell.length_b   1.000
_cell.length_c   1.000
_cell.angle_alpha   90.00
_cell.angle_beta   90.00
_cell.angle_gamma   90.00
#
_symmetry.space_group_name_H-M   'P 1'
#
loop_
_entity.id
_entity.type
_entity.pdbx_description
1 polymer ?
#
loop_
_entity_poly.entity_id
_entity_poly.type
_entity_poly.pdbx_seq_one_letter_code
_entity_poly.pdbx_strand_id
1 'polypeptide(L)'
;MPFLQSLQSLQSLQSLQSLQSLQSLQSLGGSSVSGSASGYLTARDGISSLWPEDAQVPAQREFNDPGNLRAWSASSVRAVLSGEVTSRLAFGAVEGERTVLVHLLRAEGTDTETPTLGVDVLARLTAPAPEDFLAQARLVYDYAELRPDRMVEILDQTVGMLGYFARLLPLDPARMPQCLHILTLAQDCAAHVAQHCKHVLACRRPDAVSASIQPMIDTPGHSTLPSGHATEAFAIAATLDHLVPVEARAADLQGQLMAMAARIAVNRTVAGLHFPADSFAGAILGFAVADVIAARAGQLDRAQAVQFSGKGMGPEDFFTARVWQDGTRHSFSTPDGIGITEFEQAGPTTDVSTILDRVWQEARAEWSL
;
A
#
# COMPACT_ATOMS: atom_id res chain seq x y z
N MET A 1 45.29 24.13 36.72
CA MET A 1 43.89 23.78 36.37
C MET A 1 43.82 22.91 35.10
N PRO A 2 44.19 21.61 35.13
CA PRO A 2 43.73 20.66 34.10
C PRO A 2 43.02 19.41 34.64
N PHE A 3 42.88 19.28 35.97
CA PHE A 3 42.34 18.07 36.60
C PHE A 3 40.81 18.01 36.69
N LEU A 4 40.09 19.10 36.35
CA LEU A 4 38.63 19.17 36.42
C LEU A 4 37.92 18.87 35.09
N GLN A 5 38.63 18.86 33.97
CA GLN A 5 38.06 18.51 32.66
C GLN A 5 37.99 16.98 32.41
N SER A 6 38.77 16.18 33.13
CA SER A 6 38.78 14.71 32.97
C SER A 6 37.63 13.98 33.71
N LEU A 7 36.98 14.62 34.68
CA LEU A 7 35.84 14.04 35.41
C LEU A 7 34.51 14.27 34.67
N GLN A 8 34.38 15.35 33.89
CA GLN A 8 33.22 15.59 33.04
C GLN A 8 33.17 14.64 31.83
N SER A 9 34.32 14.18 31.32
CA SER A 9 34.38 13.19 30.23
C SER A 9 34.06 11.76 30.67
N LEU A 10 34.19 11.45 31.97
CA LEU A 10 33.81 10.14 32.53
C LEU A 10 32.30 10.04 32.79
N GLN A 11 31.65 11.14 33.17
CA GLN A 11 30.19 11.20 33.30
C GLN A 11 29.48 11.13 31.92
N SER A 12 30.09 11.64 30.85
CA SER A 12 29.56 11.50 29.49
C SER A 12 29.73 10.10 28.89
N LEU A 13 30.64 9.28 29.44
CA LEU A 13 30.80 7.87 29.03
C LEU A 13 29.76 6.95 29.71
N GLN A 14 29.37 7.24 30.95
CA GLN A 14 28.28 6.52 31.62
C GLN A 14 26.91 6.79 30.97
N SER A 15 26.67 8.01 30.45
CA SER A 15 25.44 8.32 29.72
C SER A 15 25.37 7.66 28.33
N LEU A 16 26.51 7.37 27.70
CA LEU A 16 26.58 6.60 26.46
C LEU A 16 26.30 5.10 26.66
N GLN A 17 26.73 4.52 27.80
CA GLN A 17 26.38 3.14 28.16
C GLN A 17 24.87 2.99 28.45
N SER A 18 24.23 3.98 29.07
CA SER A 18 22.77 3.97 29.24
C SER A 18 22.00 4.08 27.92
N LEU A 19 22.55 4.77 26.91
CA LEU A 19 21.95 4.84 25.57
C LEU A 19 22.06 3.52 24.80
N GLN A 20 23.16 2.77 24.98
CA GLN A 20 23.28 1.41 24.42
C GLN A 20 22.27 0.44 25.06
N SER A 21 22.01 0.57 26.36
CA SER A 21 20.95 -0.22 27.02
C SER A 21 19.52 0.16 26.60
N LEU A 22 19.32 1.38 26.07
CA LEU A 22 18.05 1.79 25.47
C LEU A 22 17.90 1.30 24.02
N GLN A 23 19.00 1.20 23.26
CA GLN A 23 19.01 0.56 21.94
C GLN A 23 18.71 -0.95 22.01
N SER A 24 19.18 -1.65 23.06
CA SER A 24 18.84 -3.06 23.26
C SER A 24 17.36 -3.25 23.61
N LEU A 25 16.74 -2.33 24.35
CA LEU A 25 15.30 -2.33 24.61
C LEU A 25 14.45 -2.01 23.37
N GLN A 26 14.94 -1.15 22.47
CA GLN A 26 14.28 -0.90 21.17
C GLN A 26 14.30 -2.13 20.24
N SER A 27 15.28 -3.03 20.38
CA SER A 27 15.35 -4.29 19.61
C SER A 27 14.29 -5.34 20.01
N LEU A 28 13.58 -5.13 21.11
CA LEU A 28 12.45 -5.99 21.51
C LEU A 28 11.18 -5.75 20.67
N GLY A 29 11.18 -4.71 19.82
CA GLY A 29 10.06 -4.29 18.98
C GLY A 29 10.00 -4.94 17.59
N GLY A 30 10.63 -6.10 17.37
CA GLY A 30 10.41 -6.90 16.16
C GLY A 30 11.43 -6.73 15.02
N SER A 31 12.49 -5.95 15.21
CA SER A 31 13.68 -5.95 14.35
C SER A 31 14.83 -6.59 15.12
N SER A 32 15.58 -7.48 14.45
CA SER A 32 16.64 -8.35 14.98
C SER A 32 17.29 -7.87 16.28
N VAL A 33 17.33 -8.72 17.31
CA VAL A 33 18.12 -8.49 18.52
C VAL A 33 19.58 -8.28 18.10
N SER A 34 20.02 -7.03 18.11
CA SER A 34 21.29 -6.61 17.52
C SER A 34 22.33 -6.31 18.59
N GLY A 35 23.60 -6.58 18.25
CA GLY A 35 24.75 -6.48 19.14
C GLY A 35 26.04 -6.61 18.34
N SER A 36 27.17 -6.41 19.01
CA SER A 36 28.48 -6.44 18.35
C SER A 36 28.88 -7.87 17.99
N ALA A 37 29.26 -8.10 16.74
CA ALA A 37 29.85 -9.37 16.30
C ALA A 37 31.02 -9.80 17.18
N SER A 38 31.91 -8.87 17.55
CA SER A 38 33.03 -9.15 18.46
C SER A 38 32.55 -9.52 19.86
N GLY A 39 31.48 -8.88 20.36
CA GLY A 39 30.86 -9.25 21.62
C GLY A 39 30.27 -10.67 21.59
N TYR A 40 29.60 -11.03 20.49
CA TYR A 40 29.05 -12.38 20.30
C TYR A 40 30.13 -13.45 20.21
N LEU A 41 31.26 -13.16 19.54
CA LEU A 41 32.39 -14.08 19.45
C LEU A 41 33.01 -14.34 20.82
N THR A 42 33.36 -13.29 21.56
CA THR A 42 33.94 -13.43 22.91
C THR A 42 32.99 -14.14 23.87
N ALA A 43 31.69 -13.83 23.81
CA ALA A 43 30.69 -14.51 24.64
C ALA A 43 30.61 -16.00 24.29
N ARG A 44 30.57 -16.35 23.00
CA ARG A 44 30.57 -17.74 22.52
C ARG A 44 31.82 -18.48 23.00
N ASP A 45 33.00 -17.90 22.86
CA ASP A 45 34.26 -18.53 23.27
C ASP A 45 34.30 -18.83 24.78
N GLY A 46 33.62 -18.01 25.59
CA GLY A 46 33.48 -18.24 27.03
C GLY A 46 32.47 -19.32 27.45
N ILE A 47 31.50 -19.68 26.61
CA ILE A 47 30.39 -20.58 26.98
C ILE A 47 30.24 -21.83 26.11
N SER A 48 30.85 -21.86 24.92
CA SER A 48 30.71 -22.99 23.99
C SER A 48 31.35 -24.24 24.59
N SER A 49 30.59 -25.33 24.67
CA SER A 49 31.12 -26.67 24.96
C SER A 49 31.69 -27.34 23.71
N LEU A 50 32.27 -28.53 23.88
CA LEU A 50 32.50 -29.47 22.79
C LEU A 50 31.18 -29.81 22.09
N TRP A 51 31.28 -30.21 20.82
CA TRP A 51 30.14 -30.66 20.03
C TRP A 51 29.45 -31.86 20.72
N PRO A 52 28.12 -31.82 20.93
CA PRO A 52 27.41 -32.96 21.50
C PRO A 52 27.28 -34.09 20.47
N GLU A 53 27.87 -35.25 20.76
CA GLU A 53 27.77 -36.46 19.90
C GLU A 53 26.34 -37.03 19.85
N ASP A 54 25.50 -36.65 20.80
CA ASP A 54 24.07 -36.99 20.88
C ASP A 54 23.16 -35.90 20.26
N ALA A 55 23.72 -34.95 19.50
CA ALA A 55 22.95 -33.93 18.80
C ALA A 55 21.85 -34.56 17.92
N GLN A 56 20.61 -34.10 18.11
CA GLN A 56 19.47 -34.54 17.32
C GLN A 56 19.02 -33.46 16.35
N VAL A 57 18.59 -33.88 15.16
CA VAL A 57 17.94 -32.99 14.20
C VAL A 57 16.55 -32.65 14.75
N PRO A 58 16.19 -31.36 14.90
CA PRO A 58 14.84 -30.97 15.28
C PRO A 58 13.79 -31.51 14.32
N ALA A 59 12.56 -31.67 14.79
CA ALA A 59 11.44 -32.04 13.94
C ALA A 59 11.35 -31.11 12.72
N GLN A 60 11.31 -31.72 11.54
CA GLN A 60 11.14 -30.97 10.30
C GLN A 60 9.73 -30.39 10.26
N ARG A 61 9.62 -29.20 9.67
CA ARG A 61 8.30 -28.60 9.41
C ARG A 61 7.62 -29.30 8.25
N GLU A 62 6.30 -29.25 8.24
CA GLU A 62 5.50 -29.85 7.16
C GLU A 62 5.85 -29.23 5.80
N PHE A 63 6.00 -30.10 4.80
CA PHE A 63 6.33 -29.71 3.44
C PHE A 63 5.15 -28.95 2.81
N ASN A 64 5.45 -27.80 2.18
CA ASN A 64 4.45 -26.97 1.49
C ASN A 64 3.27 -26.52 2.37
N ASP A 65 3.46 -26.41 3.69
CA ASP A 65 2.43 -25.87 4.60
C ASP A 65 2.52 -24.33 4.67
N PRO A 66 1.47 -23.59 4.29
CA PRO A 66 1.38 -22.14 4.50
C PRO A 66 1.62 -21.68 5.95
N GLY A 67 1.32 -22.54 6.93
CA GLY A 67 1.55 -22.27 8.35
C GLY A 67 3.02 -22.02 8.71
N ASN A 68 3.96 -22.43 7.85
CA ASN A 68 5.39 -22.19 8.00
C ASN A 68 5.76 -20.70 8.09
N LEU A 69 4.93 -19.81 7.51
CA LEU A 69 5.15 -18.37 7.53
C LEU A 69 5.14 -17.77 8.94
N ARG A 70 4.48 -18.40 9.91
CA ARG A 70 4.45 -17.93 11.31
C ARG A 70 5.82 -17.89 11.96
N ALA A 71 6.78 -18.66 11.44
CA ALA A 71 8.13 -18.68 11.96
C ALA A 71 9.09 -17.72 11.24
N TRP A 72 8.59 -16.97 10.25
CA TRP A 72 9.40 -16.07 9.43
C TRP A 72 9.33 -14.65 9.98
N SER A 73 10.31 -13.81 9.64
CA SER A 73 10.24 -12.38 9.94
C SER A 73 9.15 -11.71 9.09
N ALA A 74 8.61 -10.59 9.58
CA ALA A 74 7.57 -9.84 8.86
C ALA A 74 8.01 -9.41 7.45
N SER A 75 9.29 -9.06 7.25
CA SER A 75 9.81 -8.70 5.93
C SER A 75 9.84 -9.88 4.96
N SER A 76 10.17 -11.08 5.44
CA SER A 76 10.15 -12.30 4.63
C SER A 76 8.72 -12.72 4.30
N VAL A 77 7.78 -12.62 5.25
CA VAL A 77 6.36 -12.87 4.98
C VAL A 77 5.84 -11.91 3.92
N ARG A 78 6.11 -10.60 4.07
CA ARG A 78 5.74 -9.56 3.11
C ARG A 78 6.26 -9.86 1.70
N ALA A 79 7.51 -10.30 1.56
CA ALA A 79 8.08 -10.65 0.26
C ALA A 79 7.34 -11.81 -0.43
N VAL A 80 6.99 -12.86 0.33
CA VAL A 80 6.21 -14.00 -0.20
C VAL A 80 4.82 -13.54 -0.63
N LEU A 81 4.10 -12.84 0.25
CA LEU A 81 2.73 -12.39 -0.03
C LEU A 81 2.67 -11.44 -1.23
N SER A 82 3.63 -10.49 -1.34
CA SER A 82 3.70 -9.59 -2.50
C SER A 82 3.93 -10.38 -3.79
N GLY A 83 4.73 -11.46 -3.75
CA GLY A 83 4.91 -12.37 -4.87
C GLY A 83 3.62 -13.08 -5.30
N GLU A 84 2.78 -13.50 -4.35
CA GLU A 84 1.50 -14.20 -4.61
C GLU A 84 0.48 -13.36 -5.41
N VAL A 85 0.63 -12.03 -5.37
CA VAL A 85 -0.23 -11.08 -6.08
C VAL A 85 0.45 -10.51 -7.30
N THR A 86 1.65 -9.93 -7.15
CA THR A 86 2.33 -9.20 -8.24
C THR A 86 2.80 -10.12 -9.37
N SER A 87 3.08 -11.40 -9.10
CA SER A 87 3.40 -12.38 -10.15
C SER A 87 2.23 -12.67 -11.11
N ARG A 88 1.02 -12.23 -10.75
CA ARG A 88 -0.19 -12.32 -11.57
C ARG A 88 -0.53 -11.03 -12.30
N LEU A 89 0.34 -10.01 -12.26
CA LEU A 89 0.09 -8.74 -12.92
C LEU A 89 1.06 -8.54 -14.07
N ALA A 90 0.52 -8.11 -15.22
CA ALA A 90 1.31 -7.71 -16.38
C ALA A 90 0.85 -6.34 -16.89
N PHE A 91 1.75 -5.62 -17.56
CA PHE A 91 1.51 -4.24 -17.99
C PHE A 91 1.68 -4.11 -19.50
N GLY A 92 0.71 -3.47 -20.15
CA GLY A 92 0.70 -3.17 -21.58
C GLY A 92 0.53 -1.68 -21.84
N ALA A 93 0.91 -1.23 -23.04
CA ALA A 93 0.77 0.16 -23.47
C ALA A 93 0.05 0.23 -24.82
N VAL A 94 -0.88 1.20 -24.95
CA VAL A 94 -1.54 1.54 -26.20
C VAL A 94 -1.13 2.97 -26.56
N GLU A 95 -0.06 3.08 -27.37
CA GLU A 95 0.64 4.36 -27.61
C GLU A 95 -0.27 5.44 -28.20
N GLY A 96 -1.07 5.11 -29.22
CA GLY A 96 -1.92 6.08 -29.91
C GLY A 96 -3.00 6.71 -29.04
N GLU A 97 -3.39 6.04 -27.95
CA GLU A 97 -4.41 6.55 -27.02
C GLU A 97 -3.82 7.18 -25.76
N ARG A 98 -2.51 7.00 -25.52
CA ARG A 98 -1.82 7.26 -24.24
C ARG A 98 -2.48 6.52 -23.08
N THR A 99 -2.66 5.21 -23.28
CA THR A 99 -3.34 4.33 -22.33
C THR A 99 -2.38 3.25 -21.83
N VAL A 100 -2.40 3.00 -20.51
CA VAL A 100 -1.80 1.82 -19.91
C VAL A 100 -2.87 0.78 -19.62
N LEU A 101 -2.54 -0.49 -19.85
CA LEU A 101 -3.35 -1.65 -19.49
C LEU A 101 -2.66 -2.40 -18.35
N VAL A 102 -3.40 -2.72 -17.31
CA VAL A 102 -3.02 -3.69 -16.28
C VAL A 102 -3.78 -4.97 -16.56
N HIS A 103 -3.05 -6.05 -16.77
CA HIS A 103 -3.59 -7.37 -17.03
C HIS A 103 -3.50 -8.23 -15.78
N LEU A 104 -4.55 -9.02 -15.53
CA LEU A 104 -4.56 -10.06 -14.52
C LEU A 104 -4.34 -11.41 -15.21
N LEU A 105 -3.31 -12.12 -14.76
CA LEU A 105 -2.95 -13.44 -15.22
C LEU A 105 -3.60 -14.48 -14.32
N ARG A 106 -4.22 -15.49 -14.92
CA ARG A 106 -4.78 -16.65 -14.22
C ARG A 106 -4.03 -17.90 -14.66
N ALA A 107 -3.43 -18.62 -13.72
CA ALA A 107 -2.85 -19.92 -14.03
C ALA A 107 -3.94 -20.98 -14.18
N GLU A 108 -3.86 -21.74 -15.27
CA GLU A 108 -4.72 -22.86 -15.60
C GLU A 108 -3.87 -24.13 -15.78
N GLY A 109 -4.33 -25.25 -15.23
CA GLY A 109 -3.63 -26.52 -15.27
C GLY A 109 -3.35 -27.10 -13.88
N THR A 110 -2.70 -28.25 -13.84
CA THR A 110 -2.28 -28.93 -12.59
C THR A 110 -0.81 -28.67 -12.29
N ASP A 111 -0.42 -28.74 -11.01
CA ASP A 111 0.97 -28.51 -10.54
C ASP A 111 2.04 -29.38 -11.21
N THR A 112 1.66 -30.47 -11.86
CA THR A 112 2.58 -31.42 -12.51
C THR A 112 2.87 -31.08 -13.98
N GLU A 113 2.16 -30.12 -14.57
CA GLU A 113 2.30 -29.73 -15.97
C GLU A 113 2.71 -28.26 -16.09
N THR A 114 3.21 -27.86 -17.27
CA THR A 114 3.47 -26.44 -17.53
C THR A 114 2.12 -25.71 -17.59
N PRO A 115 1.86 -24.72 -16.72
CA PRO A 115 0.56 -24.06 -16.68
C PRO A 115 0.35 -23.20 -17.93
N THR A 116 -0.88 -23.16 -18.42
CA THR A 116 -1.32 -22.13 -19.37
C THR A 116 -1.77 -20.90 -18.59
N LEU A 117 -1.60 -19.71 -19.18
CA LEU A 117 -2.03 -18.46 -18.55
C LEU A 117 -3.22 -17.88 -19.31
N GLY A 118 -4.36 -17.77 -18.62
CA GLY A 118 -5.44 -16.87 -19.01
C GLY A 118 -5.01 -15.42 -18.75
N VAL A 119 -5.38 -14.50 -19.63
CA VAL A 119 -5.01 -13.09 -19.54
C VAL A 119 -6.24 -12.23 -19.74
N ASP A 120 -6.63 -11.50 -18.71
CA ASP A 120 -7.75 -10.57 -18.75
C ASP A 120 -7.28 -9.13 -18.48
N VAL A 121 -8.04 -8.14 -18.93
CA VAL A 121 -7.78 -6.73 -18.58
C VAL A 121 -8.40 -6.45 -17.22
N LEU A 122 -7.57 -6.00 -16.27
CA LEU A 122 -8.01 -5.58 -14.94
C LEU A 122 -8.23 -4.06 -14.87
N ALA A 123 -7.32 -3.28 -15.45
CA ALA A 123 -7.44 -1.83 -15.44
C ALA A 123 -7.01 -1.21 -16.77
N ARG A 124 -7.74 -0.19 -17.19
CA ARG A 124 -7.39 0.68 -18.32
C ARG A 124 -7.30 2.12 -17.82
N LEU A 125 -6.13 2.75 -17.92
CA LEU A 125 -5.96 4.16 -17.54
C LEU A 125 -5.49 4.96 -18.74
N THR A 126 -6.29 5.92 -19.19
CA THR A 126 -5.98 6.84 -20.29
C THR A 126 -5.61 8.21 -19.74
N ALA A 127 -4.46 8.74 -20.18
CA ALA A 127 -3.96 10.04 -19.73
C ALA A 127 -4.92 11.19 -20.12
N PRO A 128 -5.08 12.21 -19.25
CA PRO A 128 -5.72 13.48 -19.60
C PRO A 128 -5.04 14.17 -20.78
N ALA A 129 -5.80 14.98 -21.53
CA ALA A 129 -5.25 15.83 -22.56
C ALA A 129 -4.50 17.04 -21.93
N PRO A 130 -3.61 17.73 -22.67
CA PRO A 130 -2.90 18.90 -22.16
C PRO A 130 -3.83 20.00 -21.61
N GLU A 131 -4.97 20.23 -22.26
CA GLU A 131 -6.00 21.18 -21.84
C GLU A 131 -6.69 20.77 -20.53
N ASP A 132 -6.90 19.46 -20.32
CA ASP A 132 -7.43 18.92 -19.07
C ASP A 132 -6.42 19.17 -17.94
N PHE A 133 -5.13 18.89 -18.16
CA PHE A 133 -4.10 19.18 -17.17
C PHE A 133 -4.00 20.67 -16.83
N LEU A 134 -4.18 21.56 -17.81
CA LEU A 134 -4.18 23.00 -17.55
C LEU A 134 -5.39 23.41 -16.70
N ALA A 135 -6.58 22.90 -17.00
CA ALA A 135 -7.79 23.16 -16.20
C ALA A 135 -7.64 22.62 -14.77
N GLN A 136 -7.12 21.41 -14.63
CA GLN A 136 -6.84 20.78 -13.33
C GLN A 136 -5.74 21.51 -12.55
N ALA A 137 -4.72 22.05 -13.21
CA ALA A 137 -3.66 22.84 -12.55
C ALA A 137 -4.21 24.06 -11.83
N ARG A 138 -5.29 24.66 -12.36
CA ARG A 138 -5.96 25.78 -11.69
C ARG A 138 -6.54 25.35 -10.35
N LEU A 139 -7.18 24.18 -10.28
CA LEU A 139 -7.65 23.62 -9.01
C LEU A 139 -6.49 23.46 -8.04
N VAL A 140 -5.37 22.84 -8.47
CA VAL A 140 -4.18 22.65 -7.62
C VAL A 140 -3.66 23.98 -7.05
N TYR A 141 -3.66 25.05 -7.86
CA TYR A 141 -3.31 26.39 -7.40
C TYR A 141 -4.28 26.90 -6.33
N ASP A 142 -5.58 26.79 -6.55
CA ASP A 142 -6.62 27.26 -5.62
C ASP A 142 -6.59 26.44 -4.29
N TYR A 143 -6.28 25.14 -4.36
CA TYR A 143 -6.11 24.25 -3.20
C TYR A 143 -4.97 24.67 -2.25
N ALA A 144 -4.05 25.54 -2.69
CA ALA A 144 -2.95 26.02 -1.86
C ALA A 144 -3.42 26.76 -0.60
N GLU A 145 -4.63 27.36 -0.63
CA GLU A 145 -5.22 28.03 0.53
C GLU A 145 -5.46 27.09 1.72
N LEU A 146 -5.64 25.79 1.47
CA LEU A 146 -5.87 24.78 2.52
C LEU A 146 -4.59 24.28 3.19
N ARG A 147 -3.40 24.68 2.72
CA ARG A 147 -2.12 24.16 3.22
C ARG A 147 -1.93 24.35 4.73
N PRO A 148 -2.21 25.52 5.34
CA PRO A 148 -2.06 25.70 6.78
C PRO A 148 -2.85 24.67 7.60
N ASP A 149 -4.08 24.36 7.18
CA ASP A 149 -4.97 23.43 7.89
C ASP A 149 -4.59 21.96 7.64
N ARG A 150 -4.03 21.65 6.47
CA ARG A 150 -3.72 20.25 6.07
C ARG A 150 -2.27 19.86 6.27
N MET A 151 -1.38 20.80 6.57
CA MET A 151 0.06 20.57 6.62
C MET A 151 0.47 19.43 7.55
N VAL A 152 -0.11 19.35 8.75
CA VAL A 152 0.24 18.30 9.73
C VAL A 152 -0.10 16.92 9.18
N GLU A 153 -1.32 16.74 8.66
CA GLU A 153 -1.72 15.49 8.00
C GLU A 153 -0.82 15.19 6.80
N ILE A 154 -0.51 16.21 5.99
CA ILE A 154 0.25 16.03 4.76
C ILE A 154 1.65 15.50 5.03
N LEU A 155 2.35 16.09 6.00
CA LEU A 155 3.70 15.73 6.39
C LEU A 155 3.75 14.34 7.02
N ASP A 156 2.83 14.02 7.93
CA ASP A 156 2.79 12.72 8.60
C ASP A 156 2.48 11.58 7.62
N GLN A 157 1.57 11.82 6.66
CA GLN A 157 1.26 10.88 5.58
C GLN A 157 2.44 10.57 4.64
N THR A 158 3.54 11.34 4.69
CA THR A 158 4.78 10.99 3.97
C THR A 158 5.57 9.86 4.63
N VAL A 159 5.39 9.67 5.94
CA VAL A 159 6.05 8.61 6.73
C VAL A 159 5.22 7.33 6.68
N GLY A 160 3.90 7.44 6.76
CA GLY A 160 2.99 6.30 6.59
C GLY A 160 1.53 6.70 6.79
N MET A 161 0.60 5.90 6.23
CA MET A 161 -0.84 6.20 6.30
C MET A 161 -1.67 5.20 7.10
N LEU A 162 -1.12 4.01 7.41
CA LEU A 162 -1.85 2.98 8.19
C LEU A 162 -2.32 3.49 9.56
N GLY A 163 -1.59 4.41 10.18
CA GLY A 163 -1.97 5.02 11.45
C GLY A 163 -3.31 5.77 11.41
N TYR A 164 -3.65 6.37 10.26
CA TYR A 164 -4.94 7.06 10.08
C TYR A 164 -6.11 6.09 10.04
N PHE A 165 -5.93 4.96 9.33
CA PHE A 165 -6.92 3.89 9.32
C PHE A 165 -7.04 3.24 10.70
N ALA A 166 -5.95 3.00 11.42
CA ALA A 166 -5.97 2.43 12.77
C ALA A 166 -6.68 3.31 13.82
N ARG A 167 -7.14 4.53 13.48
CA ARG A 167 -8.01 5.34 14.35
C ARG A 167 -9.50 5.14 14.10
N LEU A 168 -9.88 4.45 13.04
CA LEU A 168 -11.28 4.16 12.71
C LEU A 168 -11.78 2.83 13.26
N LEU A 169 -10.86 1.94 13.65
CA LEU A 169 -11.14 0.58 14.10
C LEU A 169 -10.02 0.11 15.05
N PRO A 170 -10.24 -0.88 15.92
CA PRO A 170 -9.31 -1.27 16.99
C PRO A 170 -8.08 -2.06 16.48
N LEU A 171 -7.45 -1.60 15.40
CA LEU A 171 -6.21 -2.18 14.86
C LEU A 171 -5.07 -2.00 15.86
N ASP A 172 -4.57 -3.13 16.35
CA ASP A 172 -3.45 -3.20 17.28
C ASP A 172 -2.33 -4.06 16.70
N PRO A 173 -1.17 -3.48 16.36
CA PRO A 173 -0.05 -4.23 15.78
C PRO A 173 0.41 -5.45 16.58
N ALA A 174 0.28 -5.41 17.92
CA ALA A 174 0.72 -6.49 18.78
C ALA A 174 -0.28 -7.66 18.82
N ARG A 175 -1.57 -7.36 18.63
CA ARG A 175 -2.65 -8.36 18.68
C ARG A 175 -3.11 -8.82 17.29
N MET A 176 -2.82 -8.03 16.25
CA MET A 176 -3.33 -8.24 14.90
C MET A 176 -2.21 -8.29 13.84
N PRO A 177 -1.14 -9.09 14.04
CA PRO A 177 -0.02 -9.15 13.11
C PRO A 177 -0.42 -9.65 11.71
N GLN A 178 -1.38 -10.57 11.58
CA GLN A 178 -1.77 -11.06 10.26
C GLN A 178 -2.61 -10.02 9.51
N CYS A 179 -3.47 -9.29 10.20
CA CYS A 179 -4.16 -8.14 9.62
C CYS A 179 -3.14 -7.13 9.06
N LEU A 180 -2.08 -6.81 9.82
CA LEU A 180 -1.03 -5.91 9.33
C LEU A 180 -0.28 -6.44 8.11
N HIS A 181 -0.05 -7.75 8.01
CA HIS A 181 0.53 -8.36 6.81
C HIS A 181 -0.35 -8.10 5.58
N ILE A 182 -1.67 -8.29 5.69
CA ILE A 182 -2.61 -8.05 4.60
C ILE A 182 -2.69 -6.57 4.23
N LEU A 183 -2.70 -5.64 5.20
CA LEU A 183 -2.74 -4.20 4.91
C LEU A 183 -1.44 -3.70 4.28
N THR A 184 -0.30 -4.23 4.71
CA THR A 184 1.00 -3.90 4.10
C THR A 184 1.11 -4.48 2.70
N LEU A 185 0.59 -5.68 2.46
CA LEU A 185 0.46 -6.27 1.13
C LEU A 185 -0.36 -5.39 0.19
N ALA A 186 -1.50 -4.87 0.66
CA ALA A 186 -2.34 -3.97 -0.12
C ALA A 186 -1.59 -2.70 -0.53
N GLN A 187 -0.85 -2.09 0.41
CA GLN A 187 -0.02 -0.92 0.13
C GLN A 187 1.08 -1.24 -0.89
N ASP A 188 1.77 -2.37 -0.76
CA ASP A 188 2.84 -2.79 -1.68
C ASP A 188 2.35 -3.04 -3.10
N CYS A 189 1.24 -3.78 -3.22
CA CYS A 189 0.66 -4.08 -4.52
C CYS A 189 0.16 -2.79 -5.19
N ALA A 190 -0.49 -1.91 -4.43
CA ALA A 190 -0.92 -0.60 -4.92
C ALA A 190 0.27 0.24 -5.41
N ALA A 191 1.34 0.32 -4.62
CA ALA A 191 2.56 1.03 -4.99
C ALA A 191 3.21 0.44 -6.26
N HIS A 192 3.32 -0.89 -6.33
CA HIS A 192 3.87 -1.60 -7.49
C HIS A 192 3.10 -1.27 -8.78
N VAL A 193 1.77 -1.45 -8.76
CA VAL A 193 0.92 -1.19 -9.93
C VAL A 193 0.95 0.30 -10.31
N ALA A 194 0.88 1.20 -9.34
CA ALA A 194 0.95 2.63 -9.59
C ALA A 194 2.28 3.05 -10.25
N GLN A 195 3.42 2.50 -9.82
CA GLN A 195 4.73 2.83 -10.42
C GLN A 195 4.86 2.37 -11.87
N HIS A 196 4.37 1.16 -12.19
CA HIS A 196 4.35 0.69 -13.56
C HIS A 196 3.44 1.56 -14.46
N CYS A 197 2.25 1.91 -13.98
CA CYS A 197 1.35 2.83 -14.69
C CYS A 197 1.99 4.21 -14.92
N LYS A 198 2.66 4.76 -13.90
CA LYS A 198 3.40 6.03 -14.00
C LYS A 198 4.48 5.99 -15.07
N HIS A 199 5.26 4.91 -15.12
CA HIS A 199 6.30 4.73 -16.12
C HIS A 199 5.73 4.77 -17.54
N VAL A 200 4.64 4.04 -17.80
CA VAL A 200 4.01 3.97 -19.13
C VAL A 200 3.36 5.29 -19.52
N LEU A 201 2.62 5.93 -18.62
CA LEU A 201 1.84 7.15 -18.93
C LEU A 201 2.72 8.40 -19.04
N ALA A 202 3.85 8.43 -18.32
CA ALA A 202 4.86 9.48 -18.34
C ALA A 202 4.31 10.92 -18.14
N CYS A 203 3.21 11.07 -17.40
CA CYS A 203 2.57 12.37 -17.19
C CYS A 203 3.41 13.29 -16.28
N ARG A 204 3.53 14.57 -16.68
CA ARG A 204 4.19 15.63 -15.91
C ARG A 204 3.35 16.03 -14.70
N ARG A 205 3.99 16.53 -13.66
CA ARG A 205 3.40 16.99 -12.39
C ARG A 205 2.82 18.41 -12.49
N PRO A 206 1.99 18.86 -11.54
CA PRO A 206 1.43 20.21 -11.54
C PRO A 206 2.46 21.36 -11.58
N ASP A 207 3.58 21.21 -10.87
CA ASP A 207 4.68 22.18 -10.85
C ASP A 207 5.37 22.39 -12.20
N ALA A 208 5.29 21.41 -13.10
CA ALA A 208 5.75 21.55 -14.49
C ALA A 208 4.78 22.35 -15.37
N VAL A 209 3.51 22.49 -14.97
CA VAL A 209 2.51 23.30 -15.69
C VAL A 209 2.64 24.78 -15.31
N SER A 210 2.89 25.08 -14.04
CA SER A 210 3.08 26.45 -13.57
C SER A 210 3.99 26.55 -12.34
N ALA A 211 4.94 27.49 -12.40
CA ALA A 211 5.81 27.83 -11.27
C ALA A 211 5.04 28.42 -10.08
N SER A 212 3.79 28.85 -10.27
CA SER A 212 2.92 29.34 -9.19
C SER A 212 2.36 28.24 -8.30
N ILE A 213 2.49 26.96 -8.67
CA ILE A 213 2.00 25.85 -7.85
C ILE A 213 2.80 25.72 -6.54
N GLN A 214 4.13 25.83 -6.61
CA GLN A 214 5.05 25.77 -5.46
C GLN A 214 4.67 24.67 -4.45
N PRO A 215 4.91 23.38 -4.77
CA PRO A 215 4.58 22.26 -3.89
C PRO A 215 5.17 22.45 -2.48
N MET A 216 4.42 22.03 -1.46
CA MET A 216 4.82 22.27 -0.06
C MET A 216 5.83 21.24 0.49
N ILE A 217 6.05 20.16 -0.25
CA ILE A 217 7.02 19.10 0.01
C ILE A 217 7.71 18.73 -1.30
N ASP A 218 8.85 18.05 -1.20
CA ASP A 218 9.64 17.67 -2.36
C ASP A 218 8.82 16.86 -3.37
N THR A 219 8.81 17.32 -4.62
CA THR A 219 8.17 16.63 -5.73
C THR A 219 8.89 15.29 -5.99
N PRO A 220 8.22 14.14 -5.89
CA PRO A 220 8.87 12.85 -6.13
C PRO A 220 9.35 12.72 -7.60
N GLY A 221 10.50 12.09 -7.81
CA GLY A 221 11.19 11.95 -9.10
C GLY A 221 10.54 11.03 -10.14
N HIS A 222 9.22 10.80 -10.07
CA HIS A 222 8.45 9.96 -10.98
C HIS A 222 7.13 10.65 -11.37
N SER A 223 6.49 10.15 -12.44
CA SER A 223 5.29 10.73 -13.06
C SER A 223 4.08 10.84 -12.12
N THR A 224 3.12 11.69 -12.51
CA THR A 224 1.98 12.07 -11.66
C THR A 224 0.83 11.05 -11.66
N LEU A 225 0.49 10.46 -12.80
CA LEU A 225 -0.72 9.64 -12.98
C LEU A 225 -0.39 8.14 -12.90
N PRO A 226 -1.10 7.32 -12.10
CA PRO A 226 -2.07 7.67 -11.05
C PRO A 226 -1.42 8.19 -9.77
N SER A 227 -2.17 8.80 -8.85
CA SER A 227 -1.68 9.17 -7.52
C SER A 227 -1.36 7.92 -6.70
N GLY A 228 -0.12 7.80 -6.20
CA GLY A 228 0.34 6.64 -5.42
C GLY A 228 -0.41 6.54 -4.09
N HIS A 229 -0.39 7.63 -3.31
CA HIS A 229 -1.14 7.73 -2.05
C HIS A 229 -2.64 7.50 -2.22
N ALA A 230 -3.26 7.95 -3.31
CA ALA A 230 -4.67 7.64 -3.56
C ALA A 230 -4.87 6.12 -3.81
N THR A 231 -4.01 5.51 -4.64
CA THR A 231 -4.08 4.07 -4.92
C THR A 231 -3.91 3.24 -3.65
N GLU A 232 -2.90 3.57 -2.85
CA GLU A 232 -2.61 2.90 -1.58
C GLU A 232 -3.75 3.07 -0.57
N ALA A 233 -4.24 4.29 -0.38
CA ALA A 233 -5.27 4.58 0.62
C ALA A 233 -6.61 3.90 0.27
N PHE A 234 -7.02 3.92 -1.00
CA PHE A 234 -8.23 3.23 -1.44
C PHE A 234 -8.06 1.70 -1.42
N ALA A 235 -6.87 1.16 -1.72
CA ALA A 235 -6.58 -0.26 -1.56
C ALA A 235 -6.68 -0.71 -0.10
N ILE A 236 -6.12 0.07 0.83
CA ILE A 236 -6.22 -0.21 2.29
C ILE A 236 -7.68 -0.15 2.73
N ALA A 237 -8.42 0.90 2.38
CA ALA A 237 -9.83 1.07 2.76
C ALA A 237 -10.70 -0.09 2.26
N ALA A 238 -10.55 -0.48 0.98
CA ALA A 238 -11.30 -1.59 0.40
C ALA A 238 -10.87 -2.96 0.95
N THR A 239 -9.58 -3.14 1.25
CA THR A 239 -9.08 -4.37 1.89
C THR A 239 -9.68 -4.52 3.30
N LEU A 240 -9.76 -3.44 4.07
CA LEU A 240 -10.43 -3.44 5.38
C LEU A 240 -11.93 -3.74 5.24
N ASP A 241 -12.58 -3.20 4.21
CA ASP A 241 -13.98 -3.52 3.91
C ASP A 241 -14.21 -4.98 3.53
N HIS A 242 -13.23 -5.67 2.93
CA HIS A 242 -13.31 -7.11 2.69
C HIS A 242 -12.94 -7.95 3.93
N LEU A 243 -11.98 -7.48 4.72
CA LEU A 243 -11.35 -8.27 5.80
C LEU A 243 -12.11 -8.22 7.12
N VAL A 244 -12.68 -7.06 7.49
CA VAL A 244 -13.34 -6.87 8.79
C VAL A 244 -14.69 -7.58 8.78
N PRO A 245 -14.94 -8.57 9.67
CA PRO A 245 -16.24 -9.24 9.77
C PRO A 245 -17.37 -8.25 10.07
N VAL A 246 -18.56 -8.50 9.51
CA VAL A 246 -19.74 -7.60 9.67
C VAL A 246 -20.06 -7.36 11.15
N GLU A 247 -19.90 -8.37 11.98
CA GLU A 247 -20.16 -8.36 13.41
C GLU A 247 -19.19 -7.47 14.19
N ALA A 248 -18.01 -7.20 13.63
CA ALA A 248 -16.97 -6.35 14.22
C ALA A 248 -17.04 -4.90 13.72
N ARG A 249 -17.97 -4.56 12.81
CA ARG A 249 -18.06 -3.22 12.23
C ARG A 249 -18.87 -2.29 13.13
N ALA A 250 -18.30 -1.11 13.40
CA ALA A 250 -19.08 0.02 13.88
C ALA A 250 -20.02 0.53 12.77
N ALA A 251 -21.08 1.23 13.16
CA ALA A 251 -21.96 1.91 12.20
C ALA A 251 -21.15 2.88 11.32
N ASP A 252 -21.45 2.90 10.02
CA ASP A 252 -20.78 3.75 9.01
C ASP A 252 -19.25 3.53 8.85
N LEU A 253 -18.69 2.41 9.33
CA LEU A 253 -17.25 2.15 9.18
C LEU A 253 -16.78 2.27 7.72
N GLN A 254 -17.54 1.71 6.77
CA GLN A 254 -17.18 1.75 5.35
C GLN A 254 -17.12 3.19 4.82
N GLY A 255 -18.08 4.04 5.20
CA GLY A 255 -18.07 5.46 4.83
C GLY A 255 -16.87 6.20 5.41
N GLN A 256 -16.52 5.95 6.66
CA GLN A 256 -15.34 6.54 7.31
C GLN A 256 -14.02 6.09 6.66
N LEU A 257 -13.91 4.80 6.28
CA LEU A 257 -12.75 4.28 5.56
C LEU A 257 -12.56 4.99 4.20
N MET A 258 -13.65 5.14 3.43
CA MET A 258 -13.61 5.81 2.13
C MET A 258 -13.38 7.32 2.26
N ALA A 259 -13.94 7.95 3.30
CA ALA A 259 -13.68 9.36 3.61
C ALA A 259 -12.20 9.59 3.97
N MET A 260 -11.60 8.69 4.75
CA MET A 260 -10.17 8.77 5.08
C MET A 260 -9.29 8.58 3.84
N ALA A 261 -9.60 7.61 2.98
CA ALA A 261 -8.86 7.41 1.73
C ALA A 261 -8.92 8.65 0.83
N ALA A 262 -10.11 9.24 0.69
CA ALA A 262 -10.27 10.48 -0.06
C ALA A 262 -9.56 11.68 0.58
N ARG A 263 -9.54 11.79 1.91
CA ARG A 263 -8.78 12.81 2.63
C ARG A 263 -7.29 12.73 2.29
N ILE A 264 -6.71 11.53 2.33
CA ILE A 264 -5.31 11.28 1.96
C ILE A 264 -5.04 11.64 0.49
N ALA A 265 -5.96 11.27 -0.41
CA ALA A 265 -5.86 11.59 -1.84
C ALA A 265 -5.89 13.11 -2.09
N VAL A 266 -6.89 13.82 -1.55
CA VAL A 266 -7.05 15.28 -1.68
C VAL A 266 -5.87 16.03 -1.05
N ASN A 267 -5.33 15.54 0.07
CA ASN A 267 -4.13 16.12 0.69
C ASN A 267 -2.93 16.16 -0.27
N ARG A 268 -2.88 15.30 -1.30
CA ARG A 268 -1.83 15.39 -2.34
C ARG A 268 -2.06 16.52 -3.35
N THR A 269 -3.31 16.84 -3.64
CA THR A 269 -3.70 18.04 -4.41
C THR A 269 -3.35 19.31 -3.62
N VAL A 270 -3.72 19.36 -2.34
CA VAL A 270 -3.37 20.47 -1.41
C VAL A 270 -1.85 20.69 -1.35
N ALA A 271 -1.09 19.59 -1.32
CA ALA A 271 0.37 19.63 -1.30
C ALA A 271 1.00 20.14 -2.60
N GLY A 272 0.22 20.30 -3.68
CA GLY A 272 0.70 20.71 -5.00
C GLY A 272 1.30 19.58 -5.84
N LEU A 273 1.09 18.31 -5.45
CA LEU A 273 1.80 17.16 -6.04
C LEU A 273 1.02 16.40 -7.12
N HIS A 274 -0.30 16.44 -7.07
CA HIS A 274 -1.19 15.65 -7.91
C HIS A 274 -2.37 16.48 -8.41
N PHE A 275 -2.83 16.18 -9.62
CA PHE A 275 -4.09 16.70 -10.14
C PHE A 275 -5.27 15.88 -9.56
N PRO A 276 -6.49 16.44 -9.47
CA PRO A 276 -7.67 15.64 -9.11
C PRO A 276 -7.88 14.40 -10.01
N ALA A 277 -7.59 14.51 -11.31
CA ALA A 277 -7.52 13.37 -12.24
C ALA A 277 -6.64 12.20 -11.73
N ASP A 278 -5.51 12.50 -11.10
CA ASP A 278 -4.60 11.48 -10.55
C ASP A 278 -5.25 10.72 -9.39
N SER A 279 -6.09 11.39 -8.61
CA SER A 279 -6.84 10.82 -7.49
C SER A 279 -7.98 9.92 -7.96
N PHE A 280 -8.68 10.27 -9.05
CA PHE A 280 -9.67 9.37 -9.67
C PHE A 280 -9.03 8.06 -10.15
N ALA A 281 -7.97 8.18 -10.95
CA ALA A 281 -7.25 7.02 -11.46
C ALA A 281 -6.68 6.17 -10.33
N GLY A 282 -6.13 6.80 -9.28
CA GLY A 282 -5.63 6.09 -8.11
C GLY A 282 -6.74 5.39 -7.32
N ALA A 283 -7.87 6.05 -7.07
CA ALA A 283 -8.97 5.47 -6.30
C ALA A 283 -9.53 4.18 -6.93
N ILE A 284 -9.85 4.21 -8.23
CA ILE A 284 -10.40 3.02 -8.91
C ILE A 284 -9.35 1.90 -9.03
N LEU A 285 -8.08 2.26 -9.22
CA LEU A 285 -7.00 1.28 -9.25
C LEU A 285 -6.77 0.63 -7.88
N GLY A 286 -6.91 1.39 -6.80
CA GLY A 286 -6.88 0.89 -5.43
C GLY A 286 -7.99 -0.13 -5.16
N PHE A 287 -9.21 0.14 -5.63
CA PHE A 287 -10.32 -0.83 -5.57
C PHE A 287 -9.99 -2.13 -6.31
N ALA A 288 -9.48 -2.04 -7.53
CA ALA A 288 -9.11 -3.21 -8.32
C ALA A 288 -8.01 -4.04 -7.64
N VAL A 289 -6.99 -3.39 -7.04
CA VAL A 289 -5.92 -4.07 -6.29
C VAL A 289 -6.48 -4.81 -5.07
N ALA A 290 -7.34 -4.17 -4.28
CA ALA A 290 -7.95 -4.79 -3.10
C ALA A 290 -8.79 -6.03 -3.48
N ASP A 291 -9.54 -5.94 -4.60
CA ASP A 291 -10.32 -7.07 -5.08
C ASP A 291 -9.46 -8.22 -5.59
N VAL A 292 -8.34 -7.93 -6.26
CA VAL A 292 -7.39 -8.98 -6.67
C VAL A 292 -6.82 -9.69 -5.45
N ILE A 293 -6.45 -8.96 -4.40
CA ILE A 293 -5.95 -9.58 -3.16
C ILE A 293 -7.03 -10.46 -2.53
N ALA A 294 -8.26 -9.96 -2.41
CA ALA A 294 -9.38 -10.73 -1.85
C ALA A 294 -9.73 -11.94 -2.71
N ALA A 295 -9.72 -11.82 -4.04
CA ALA A 295 -10.00 -12.93 -4.95
C ALA A 295 -8.88 -14.00 -4.94
N ARG A 296 -7.61 -13.57 -4.92
CA ARG A 296 -6.45 -14.46 -4.71
C ARG A 296 -6.50 -15.15 -3.35
N ALA A 297 -7.09 -14.52 -2.34
CA ALA A 297 -7.33 -15.11 -1.02
C ALA A 297 -8.60 -15.98 -0.96
N GLY A 298 -9.29 -16.22 -2.08
CA GLY A 298 -10.51 -17.03 -2.13
C GLY A 298 -11.74 -16.37 -1.49
N GLN A 299 -11.72 -15.05 -1.26
CA GLN A 299 -12.81 -14.31 -0.61
C GLN A 299 -13.77 -13.66 -1.60
N LEU A 300 -13.34 -13.49 -2.86
CA LEU A 300 -14.16 -13.03 -3.97
C LEU A 300 -13.99 -13.98 -5.15
N ASP A 301 -15.07 -14.21 -5.90
CA ASP A 301 -14.99 -15.01 -7.12
C ASP A 301 -14.24 -14.27 -8.25
N ARG A 302 -14.36 -12.94 -8.27
CA ARG A 302 -13.87 -12.07 -9.35
C ARG A 302 -13.37 -10.75 -8.78
N ALA A 303 -12.30 -10.23 -9.38
CA ALA A 303 -11.89 -8.85 -9.15
C ALA A 303 -12.65 -7.93 -10.09
N GLN A 304 -13.08 -6.74 -9.66
CA GLN A 304 -13.78 -5.82 -10.56
C GLN A 304 -12.80 -5.11 -11.50
N ALA A 305 -13.03 -5.22 -12.81
CA ALA A 305 -12.25 -4.47 -13.79
C ALA A 305 -12.67 -3.00 -13.79
N VAL A 306 -11.69 -2.11 -14.03
CA VAL A 306 -11.90 -0.65 -13.92
C VAL A 306 -11.31 0.10 -15.12
N GLN A 307 -11.97 1.19 -15.49
CA GLN A 307 -11.49 2.09 -16.52
C GLN A 307 -11.47 3.54 -16.04
N PHE A 308 -10.36 4.23 -16.30
CA PHE A 308 -10.21 5.67 -16.15
C PHE A 308 -9.92 6.30 -17.50
N SER A 309 -10.66 7.34 -17.85
CA SER A 309 -10.34 8.23 -18.97
C SER A 309 -10.24 9.66 -18.49
N GLY A 310 -9.03 10.21 -18.53
CA GLY A 310 -8.81 11.62 -18.19
C GLY A 310 -9.20 12.61 -19.29
N LYS A 311 -9.59 12.15 -20.48
CA LYS A 311 -9.87 13.01 -21.64
C LYS A 311 -11.20 13.74 -21.48
N GLY A 312 -11.19 15.06 -21.64
CA GLY A 312 -12.40 15.88 -21.53
C GLY A 312 -12.89 16.06 -20.08
N MET A 313 -12.01 15.79 -19.11
CA MET A 313 -12.31 15.96 -17.70
C MET A 313 -12.39 17.43 -17.29
N GLY A 314 -11.71 18.34 -18.01
CA GLY A 314 -11.79 19.78 -17.76
C GLY A 314 -11.51 20.15 -16.30
N PRO A 315 -12.35 20.98 -15.65
CA PRO A 315 -12.18 21.44 -14.26
C PRO A 315 -12.87 20.54 -13.22
N GLU A 316 -13.16 19.28 -13.55
CA GLU A 316 -13.84 18.38 -12.61
C GLU A 316 -12.94 18.01 -11.42
N ASP A 317 -13.43 18.21 -10.20
CA ASP A 317 -12.67 17.94 -8.97
C ASP A 317 -12.96 16.53 -8.40
N PHE A 318 -12.07 16.03 -7.55
CA PHE A 318 -12.19 14.72 -6.94
C PHE A 318 -13.02 14.77 -5.65
N PHE A 319 -14.06 13.95 -5.58
CA PHE A 319 -14.86 13.71 -4.39
C PHE A 319 -15.12 12.22 -4.23
N THR A 320 -15.13 11.71 -2.99
CA THR A 320 -15.41 10.29 -2.72
C THR A 320 -16.70 9.83 -3.39
N ALA A 321 -17.76 10.65 -3.30
CA ALA A 321 -19.09 10.38 -3.88
C ALA A 321 -19.06 10.06 -5.39
N ARG A 322 -18.02 10.49 -6.12
CA ARG A 322 -17.89 10.23 -7.56
C ARG A 322 -17.31 8.86 -7.87
N VAL A 323 -16.72 8.16 -6.90
CA VAL A 323 -16.19 6.80 -7.08
C VAL A 323 -16.81 5.79 -6.13
N TRP A 324 -17.43 6.28 -5.05
CA TRP A 324 -18.09 5.46 -4.03
C TRP A 324 -19.19 6.26 -3.33
N GLN A 325 -20.38 5.69 -3.21
CA GLN A 325 -21.51 6.28 -2.50
C GLN A 325 -22.39 5.17 -1.89
N ASP A 326 -22.84 5.36 -0.65
CA ASP A 326 -23.82 4.51 0.04
C ASP A 326 -23.51 3.01 -0.03
N GLY A 327 -22.24 2.65 0.23
CA GLY A 327 -21.78 1.26 0.23
C GLY A 327 -21.47 0.67 -1.15
N THR A 328 -21.63 1.46 -2.21
CA THR A 328 -21.46 1.00 -3.59
C THR A 328 -20.43 1.83 -4.34
N ARG A 329 -19.68 1.18 -5.24
CA ARG A 329 -18.78 1.88 -6.17
C ARG A 329 -19.62 2.52 -7.28
N HIS A 330 -19.24 3.71 -7.69
CA HIS A 330 -20.04 4.53 -8.59
C HIS A 330 -19.19 5.03 -9.77
N SER A 331 -19.62 4.74 -11.00
CA SER A 331 -19.00 5.27 -12.22
C SER A 331 -19.33 6.76 -12.38
N PHE A 332 -18.35 7.59 -12.74
CA PHE A 332 -18.54 9.03 -12.87
C PHE A 332 -18.40 9.49 -14.32
N SER A 333 -19.33 10.35 -14.73
CA SER A 333 -19.27 11.12 -15.97
C SER A 333 -19.38 12.62 -15.66
N THR A 334 -18.72 13.44 -16.47
CA THR A 334 -18.86 14.90 -16.40
C THR A 334 -20.31 15.33 -16.70
N PRO A 335 -20.72 16.58 -16.37
CA PRO A 335 -22.03 17.11 -16.74
C PRO A 335 -22.36 17.02 -18.24
N ASP A 336 -21.33 17.07 -19.10
CA ASP A 336 -21.46 16.93 -20.55
C ASP A 336 -21.55 15.46 -21.02
N GLY A 337 -21.61 14.51 -20.08
CA GLY A 337 -21.78 13.08 -20.35
C GLY A 337 -20.49 12.33 -20.67
N ILE A 338 -19.32 12.94 -20.44
CA ILE A 338 -18.01 12.30 -20.71
C ILE A 338 -17.67 11.36 -19.56
N GLY A 339 -17.58 10.05 -19.83
CA GLY A 339 -17.22 9.04 -18.82
C GLY A 339 -15.76 9.17 -18.37
N ILE A 340 -15.56 9.37 -17.06
CA ILE A 340 -14.24 9.53 -16.43
C ILE A 340 -13.82 8.26 -15.69
N THR A 341 -14.72 7.65 -14.93
CA THR A 341 -14.49 6.37 -14.27
C THR A 341 -15.59 5.39 -14.60
N GLU A 342 -15.22 4.13 -14.81
CA GLU A 342 -16.14 3.03 -15.06
C GLU A 342 -15.71 1.80 -14.26
N PHE A 343 -16.69 1.16 -13.63
CA PHE A 343 -16.56 -0.12 -12.95
C PHE A 343 -17.30 -1.19 -13.75
N GLU A 344 -16.57 -2.14 -14.31
CA GLU A 344 -17.16 -3.18 -15.15
C GLU A 344 -17.97 -4.17 -14.30
N GLN A 345 -19.11 -4.64 -14.83
CA GLN A 345 -19.98 -5.57 -14.11
C GLN A 345 -19.41 -7.00 -14.06
N ALA A 346 -18.68 -7.40 -15.10
CA ALA A 346 -18.13 -8.74 -15.23
C ALA A 346 -16.60 -8.67 -15.20
N GLY A 347 -16.04 -8.64 -14.00
CA GLY A 347 -14.59 -8.61 -13.84
C GLY A 347 -13.91 -9.98 -14.00
N PRO A 348 -12.56 -9.99 -14.10
CA PRO A 348 -11.79 -11.21 -14.26
C PRO A 348 -11.81 -12.11 -13.02
N THR A 349 -11.78 -13.41 -13.25
CA THR A 349 -11.49 -14.41 -12.21
C THR A 349 -9.98 -14.57 -12.04
N THR A 350 -9.54 -15.09 -10.90
CA THR A 350 -8.13 -15.43 -10.67
C THR A 350 -8.01 -16.84 -10.05
N ASP A 351 -6.83 -17.45 -10.10
CA ASP A 351 -6.52 -18.64 -9.31
C ASP A 351 -6.48 -18.26 -7.81
N VAL A 352 -6.58 -19.23 -6.91
CA VAL A 352 -6.47 -18.98 -5.46
C VAL A 352 -5.06 -19.30 -4.97
N SER A 353 -4.48 -18.41 -4.17
CA SER A 353 -3.26 -18.66 -3.41
C SER A 353 -3.61 -19.31 -2.08
N THR A 354 -3.17 -20.55 -1.87
CA THR A 354 -3.34 -21.23 -0.57
C THR A 354 -2.60 -20.51 0.56
N ILE A 355 -1.48 -19.85 0.23
CA ILE A 355 -0.71 -19.05 1.18
C ILE A 355 -1.51 -17.81 1.59
N LEU A 356 -2.03 -17.05 0.62
CA LEU A 356 -2.76 -15.83 0.92
C LEU A 356 -4.11 -16.12 1.59
N ASP A 357 -4.85 -17.14 1.15
CA ASP A 357 -6.08 -17.57 1.83
C ASP A 357 -5.79 -17.90 3.29
N ARG A 358 -4.73 -18.68 3.58
CA ARG A 358 -4.39 -19.01 4.96
C ARG A 358 -4.12 -17.77 5.81
N VAL A 359 -3.29 -16.84 5.33
CA VAL A 359 -2.98 -15.60 6.07
C VAL A 359 -4.23 -14.73 6.22
N TRP A 360 -5.10 -14.69 5.21
CA TRP A 360 -6.37 -13.98 5.27
C TRP A 360 -7.32 -14.55 6.34
N GLN A 361 -7.48 -15.87 6.41
CA GLN A 361 -8.30 -16.51 7.45
C GLN A 361 -7.76 -16.22 8.85
N GLU A 362 -6.43 -16.27 9.03
CA GLU A 362 -5.80 -15.92 10.31
C GLU A 362 -6.02 -14.45 10.66
N ALA A 363 -5.86 -13.54 9.70
CA ALA A 363 -6.14 -12.12 9.88
C ALA A 363 -7.61 -11.85 10.22
N ARG A 364 -8.55 -12.59 9.62
CA ARG A 364 -9.97 -12.48 9.93
C ARG A 364 -10.28 -12.99 11.34
N ALA A 365 -9.62 -14.05 11.78
CA ALA A 365 -9.79 -14.61 13.12
C ALA A 365 -9.32 -13.65 14.24
N GLU A 366 -8.33 -12.80 13.97
CA GLU A 366 -7.84 -11.79 14.93
C GLU A 366 -8.91 -10.78 15.35
N TRP A 367 -9.97 -10.58 14.55
CA TRP A 367 -11.11 -9.70 14.89
C TRP A 367 -12.09 -10.28 15.91
N SER A 368 -11.96 -11.57 16.24
CA SER A 368 -12.82 -12.26 17.22
C SER A 368 -12.20 -12.35 18.62
N LEU A 369 -10.96 -11.87 18.79
CA LEU A 369 -10.20 -11.84 20.04
C LEU A 369 -10.51 -10.57 20.85
#